data_AF-A0A6A4WW22-F1
#
_entry.id   AF-A0A6A4WW22-F1
#
_cell.length_a   1.000
_cell.length_b   1.000
_cell.length_c   1.000
_cell.angle_alpha   90.00
_cell.angle_beta   90.00
_cell.angle_gamma   90.00
#
_symmetry.space_group_name_H-M   'P 1'
#
loop_
_entity.id
_entity.type
_entity.pdbx_description
1 polymer ?
#
loop_
_entity_poly.entity_id
_entity_poly.type
_entity_poly.pdbx_seq_one_letter_code
_entity_poly.pdbx_strand_id
1 'polypeptide(L)'
;MSADAPYIAQDSGVVRTAHGMTAEVGCKVFANPRAEVIWQRNGHDLPISSRYETAVSSRYFSLRIRDVKDEDFGNYTCRAKNQLGQNENHITLTGLPGPVELHLGKPSEAESGRGQSSTTVTWEFISYSTVEETSVTLQPLLPAGFPEIRRVPTVTSRSVSKKGQQQLSPLNENTTYLVRVAARNQYGWTPPADVYFSITDGELKITQAPPKLAESKTASDAAARLKLTPILLIAILSSFF
;
A
#
# COMPACT_ATOMS: atom_id res chain seq x y z
N MET A 1 44.20 -7.93 -7.41
CA MET A 1 42.80 -7.46 -7.38
C MET A 1 42.79 -6.01 -7.85
N SER A 2 41.96 -5.66 -8.83
CA SER A 2 41.82 -4.26 -9.30
C SER A 2 41.30 -3.38 -8.16
N ALA A 3 41.73 -2.12 -8.13
CA ALA A 3 41.23 -1.14 -7.20
C ALA A 3 39.95 -0.54 -7.78
N ASP A 4 38.85 -0.59 -7.02
CA ASP A 4 37.52 -0.21 -7.46
C ASP A 4 36.82 0.65 -6.38
N ALA A 5 36.03 1.62 -6.83
CA ALA A 5 35.18 2.43 -5.96
C ALA A 5 34.08 1.56 -5.28
N PRO A 6 33.49 2.01 -4.17
CA PRO A 6 32.52 1.20 -3.44
C PRO A 6 31.26 0.90 -4.26
N TYR A 7 30.83 -0.35 -4.24
CA TYR A 7 29.55 -0.82 -4.75
C TYR A 7 28.74 -1.41 -3.59
N ILE A 8 27.50 -0.95 -3.42
CA ILE A 8 26.58 -1.49 -2.42
C ILE A 8 25.58 -2.39 -3.13
N ALA A 9 25.57 -3.68 -2.76
CA ALA A 9 24.57 -4.60 -3.29
C ALA A 9 23.20 -4.25 -2.71
N GLN A 10 22.21 -4.19 -3.58
CA GLN A 10 20.84 -3.87 -3.22
C GLN A 10 20.21 -5.05 -2.46
N ASP A 11 19.72 -4.77 -1.26
CA ASP A 11 18.85 -5.65 -0.47
C ASP A 11 17.59 -4.87 -0.11
N SER A 12 16.51 -5.54 0.34
CA SER A 12 15.22 -4.93 0.70
C SER A 12 15.41 -3.64 1.51
N GLY A 13 15.04 -2.50 0.93
CA GLY A 13 15.23 -1.17 1.52
C GLY A 13 14.25 -0.83 2.64
N VAL A 14 13.57 -1.81 3.24
CA VAL A 14 12.61 -1.58 4.33
C VAL A 14 12.80 -2.59 5.46
N VAL A 15 13.02 -2.07 6.66
CA VAL A 15 13.05 -2.82 7.92
C VAL A 15 11.85 -2.42 8.77
N ARG A 16 11.07 -3.42 9.20
CA ARG A 16 9.87 -3.22 10.03
C ARG A 16 10.15 -3.62 11.46
N THR A 17 9.72 -2.78 12.41
CA THR A 17 9.91 -3.01 13.84
C THR A 17 8.80 -2.32 14.65
N ALA A 18 8.90 -2.31 15.97
CA ALA A 18 8.00 -1.58 16.86
C ALA A 18 8.77 -0.91 18.01
N HIS A 19 8.09 0.00 18.70
CA HIS A 19 8.62 0.68 19.87
C HIS A 19 9.12 -0.34 20.92
N GLY A 20 10.30 -0.10 21.49
CA GLY A 20 10.95 -0.95 22.49
C GLY A 20 11.62 -2.21 21.93
N MET A 21 11.43 -2.53 20.64
CA MET A 21 12.14 -3.65 20.01
C MET A 21 13.58 -3.26 19.65
N THR A 22 14.38 -4.27 19.29
CA THR A 22 15.69 -4.05 18.65
C THR A 22 15.55 -4.21 17.15
N ALA A 23 16.08 -3.26 16.38
CA ALA A 23 16.15 -3.34 14.92
C ALA A 23 17.60 -3.40 14.44
N GLU A 24 17.80 -3.97 13.25
CA GLU A 24 19.08 -3.97 12.56
C GLU A 24 18.86 -3.54 11.12
N VAL A 25 19.59 -2.51 10.70
CA VAL A 25 19.69 -2.10 9.29
C VAL A 25 21.10 -2.43 8.80
N GLY A 26 21.24 -2.84 7.54
CA GLY A 26 22.55 -3.24 7.04
C GLY A 26 22.70 -3.15 5.53
N CYS A 27 23.94 -3.02 5.09
CA CYS A 27 24.33 -2.88 3.70
C CYS A 27 25.51 -3.79 3.39
N LYS A 28 25.49 -4.41 2.20
CA LYS A 28 26.58 -5.27 1.73
C LYS A 28 27.47 -4.49 0.76
N VAL A 29 28.70 -4.21 1.19
CA VAL A 29 29.64 -3.32 0.49
C VAL A 29 30.77 -4.12 -0.15
N PHE A 30 31.02 -3.85 -1.43
CA PHE A 30 32.14 -4.37 -2.20
C PHE A 30 33.04 -3.20 -2.57
N ALA A 31 34.29 -3.21 -2.09
CA ALA A 31 35.24 -2.11 -2.33
C ALA A 31 36.68 -2.62 -2.22
N ASN A 32 37.58 -2.07 -3.04
CA ASN A 32 39.02 -2.28 -2.91
C ASN A 32 39.76 -0.98 -3.27
N PRO A 33 40.43 -0.27 -2.34
CA PRO A 33 40.62 -0.58 -0.93
C PRO A 33 39.31 -0.62 -0.12
N ARG A 34 39.37 -1.22 1.08
CA ARG A 34 38.23 -1.32 2.01
C ARG A 34 37.60 0.05 2.23
N ALA A 35 36.28 0.13 2.09
CA ALA A 35 35.54 1.35 2.34
C ALA A 35 35.28 1.55 3.84
N GLU A 36 35.24 2.81 4.25
CA GLU A 36 34.63 3.25 5.51
C GLU A 36 33.13 3.42 5.28
N VAL A 37 32.31 3.02 6.27
CA VAL A 37 30.85 3.18 6.22
C VAL A 37 30.40 4.14 7.30
N ILE A 38 29.66 5.15 6.88
CA ILE A 38 29.03 6.15 7.75
C ILE A 38 27.52 5.98 7.65
N TRP A 39 26.86 6.03 8.81
CA TRP A 39 25.41 5.95 8.92
C TRP A 39 24.81 7.33 9.15
N GLN A 40 23.75 7.64 8.42
CA GLN A 40 22.97 8.87 8.59
C GLN A 40 21.49 8.53 8.72
N ARG A 41 20.73 9.33 9.45
CA ARG A 41 19.27 9.27 9.55
C ARG A 41 18.67 10.57 9.04
N ASN A 42 17.79 10.46 8.04
CA ASN A 42 17.11 11.60 7.41
C ASN A 42 18.09 12.69 6.92
N GLY A 43 19.25 12.28 6.40
CA GLY A 43 20.29 13.18 5.89
C GLY A 43 21.22 13.79 6.95
N HIS A 44 21.02 13.48 8.23
CA HIS A 44 21.85 13.95 9.33
C HIS A 44 22.63 12.80 9.97
N ASP A 45 23.77 13.10 10.56
CA ASP A 45 24.56 12.12 11.30
C ASP A 45 23.77 11.61 12.52
N LEU A 46 24.00 10.36 12.91
CA LEU A 46 23.36 9.78 14.08
C LEU A 46 23.81 10.51 15.35
N PRO A 47 22.91 10.76 16.31
CA PRO A 47 23.31 11.35 17.57
C PRO A 47 24.16 10.36 18.38
N ILE A 48 25.07 10.89 19.21
CA ILE A 48 25.89 10.09 20.11
C ILE A 48 24.97 9.39 21.12
N SER A 49 24.91 8.08 21.07
CA SER A 49 24.00 7.27 21.89
C SER A 49 24.53 5.84 22.03
N SER A 50 24.43 5.26 23.23
CA SER A 50 24.75 3.85 23.47
C SER A 50 23.71 2.88 22.87
N ARG A 51 22.58 3.38 22.36
CA ARG A 51 21.56 2.57 21.69
C ARG A 51 21.96 2.15 20.28
N TYR A 52 22.89 2.88 19.66
CA TYR A 52 23.37 2.63 18.31
C TYR A 52 24.69 1.87 18.33
N GLU A 53 24.70 0.69 17.74
CA GLU A 53 25.87 -0.17 17.70
C GLU A 53 26.18 -0.56 16.26
N THR A 54 27.36 -0.20 15.78
CA THR A 54 27.80 -0.58 14.44
C THR A 54 28.65 -1.84 14.49
N ALA A 55 28.39 -2.78 13.59
CA ALA A 55 29.17 -4.00 13.43
C ALA A 55 29.56 -4.22 11.97
N VAL A 56 30.66 -4.94 11.74
CA VAL A 56 31.09 -5.33 10.40
C VAL A 56 31.46 -6.81 10.39
N SER A 57 30.78 -7.58 9.53
CA SER A 57 31.06 -8.98 9.29
C SER A 57 31.38 -9.20 7.82
N SER A 58 32.67 -9.40 7.50
CA SER A 58 33.18 -9.49 6.13
C SER A 58 32.82 -8.25 5.29
N ARG A 59 31.78 -8.34 4.46
CA ARG A 59 31.27 -7.27 3.58
C ARG A 59 29.94 -6.68 4.05
N TYR A 60 29.38 -7.20 5.14
CA TYR A 60 28.12 -6.73 5.70
C TYR A 60 28.40 -5.74 6.82
N PHE A 61 27.95 -4.51 6.64
CA PHE A 61 28.01 -3.45 7.64
C PHE A 61 26.60 -3.28 8.20
N SER A 62 26.45 -3.35 9.51
CA SER A 62 25.16 -3.19 10.16
C SER A 62 25.17 -2.15 11.26
N LEU A 63 24.00 -1.55 11.46
CA LEU A 63 23.67 -0.66 12.55
C LEU A 63 22.52 -1.28 13.33
N ARG A 64 22.80 -1.70 14.55
CA ARG A 64 21.82 -2.20 15.51
C ARG A 64 21.30 -1.04 16.35
N ILE A 65 19.98 -0.94 16.44
CA ILE A 65 19.26 0.10 17.17
C ILE A 65 18.50 -0.60 18.31
N ARG A 66 18.97 -0.42 19.54
CA ARG A 66 18.32 -0.94 20.75
C ARG A 66 17.24 0.01 21.23
N ASP A 67 16.19 -0.57 21.83
CA ASP A 67 15.07 0.18 22.42
C ASP A 67 14.55 1.24 21.44
N VAL A 68 14.03 0.78 20.30
CA VAL A 68 13.55 1.65 19.21
C VAL A 68 12.49 2.61 19.75
N LYS A 69 12.66 3.89 19.46
CA LYS A 69 11.73 4.97 19.78
C LYS A 69 11.10 5.54 18.52
N ASP A 70 10.04 6.33 18.67
CA ASP A 70 9.36 6.96 17.53
C ASP A 70 10.28 7.85 16.69
N GLU A 71 11.21 8.54 17.35
CA GLU A 71 12.26 9.35 16.71
C GLU A 71 13.27 8.54 15.89
N ASP A 72 13.34 7.22 16.09
CA ASP A 72 14.24 6.34 15.35
C ASP A 72 13.69 5.94 13.99
N PHE A 73 12.39 6.05 13.75
CA PHE A 73 11.81 5.77 12.45
C PHE A 73 12.25 6.81 11.42
N GLY A 74 12.47 6.37 10.17
CA GLY A 74 12.93 7.24 9.10
C GLY A 74 13.81 6.53 8.09
N ASN A 75 14.44 7.31 7.23
CA ASN A 75 15.33 6.82 6.19
C ASN A 75 16.78 6.81 6.69
N TYR A 76 17.38 5.64 6.75
CA TYR A 76 18.78 5.44 7.08
C TYR A 76 19.60 5.34 5.79
N THR A 77 20.71 6.06 5.75
CA THR A 77 21.66 5.99 4.64
C THR A 77 22.91 5.28 5.10
N CYS A 78 23.26 4.19 4.43
CA CYS A 78 24.59 3.58 4.51
C CYS A 78 25.44 4.21 3.40
N ARG A 79 26.39 5.07 3.78
CA ARG A 79 27.34 5.69 2.85
C ARG A 79 28.69 5.01 2.97
N ALA A 80 29.14 4.36 1.90
CA ALA A 80 30.45 3.73 1.79
C ALA A 80 31.41 4.62 1.01
N LYS A 81 32.60 4.89 1.56
CA LYS A 81 33.61 5.75 0.93
C LYS A 81 35.00 5.10 0.96
N ASN A 82 35.72 5.17 -0.14
CA ASN A 82 37.17 4.92 -0.19
C ASN A 82 37.87 6.02 -1.01
N GLN A 83 39.16 5.88 -1.26
CA GLN A 83 39.95 6.87 -2.01
C GLN A 83 39.55 7.01 -3.49
N LEU A 84 38.80 6.06 -4.05
CA LEU A 84 38.38 6.04 -5.46
C LEU A 84 36.96 6.58 -5.66
N GLY A 85 36.18 6.74 -4.59
CA GLY A 85 34.83 7.27 -4.68
C GLY A 85 33.97 6.94 -3.48
N GLN A 86 32.67 7.19 -3.64
CA GLN A 86 31.65 6.92 -2.64
C GLN A 86 30.39 6.39 -3.30
N ASN A 87 29.60 5.63 -2.54
CA ASN A 87 28.29 5.14 -2.94
C ASN A 87 27.40 5.05 -1.70
N GLU A 88 26.09 5.09 -1.89
CA GLU A 88 25.13 5.09 -0.78
C GLU A 88 23.90 4.23 -1.09
N ASN A 89 23.31 3.66 -0.04
CA ASN A 89 22.06 2.93 -0.10
C ASN A 89 21.12 3.42 1.01
N HIS A 90 19.82 3.41 0.71
CA HIS A 90 18.78 3.89 1.61
C HIS A 90 17.95 2.72 2.17
N ILE A 91 17.67 2.79 3.46
CA ILE A 91 16.92 1.77 4.20
C ILE A 91 15.90 2.49 5.07
N THR A 92 14.63 2.24 4.82
CA THR A 92 13.53 2.77 5.63
C THR A 92 13.32 1.91 6.86
N LEU A 93 13.53 2.46 8.06
CA LEU A 93 13.08 1.86 9.31
C LEU A 93 11.68 2.37 9.62
N THR A 94 10.70 1.47 9.73
CA THR A 94 9.30 1.87 9.92
C THR A 94 8.55 1.01 10.92
N GLY A 95 7.60 1.63 11.63
CA GLY A 95 6.60 0.96 12.44
C GLY A 95 5.35 0.55 11.65
N LEU A 96 5.24 0.92 10.37
CA LEU A 96 4.08 0.59 9.53
C LEU A 96 3.94 -0.93 9.33
N PRO A 97 2.70 -1.43 9.14
CA PRO A 97 2.51 -2.83 8.81
C PRO A 97 3.16 -3.23 7.48
N GLY A 98 3.30 -4.54 7.29
CA GLY A 98 3.74 -5.20 6.06
C GLY A 98 2.82 -4.90 4.87
N PRO A 99 3.30 -5.15 3.64
CA PRO A 99 2.40 -5.26 2.50
C PRO A 99 1.32 -6.29 2.79
N VAL A 100 0.09 -5.99 2.37
CA VAL A 100 -1.03 -6.92 2.52
C VAL A 100 -1.03 -7.90 1.35
N GLU A 101 -0.96 -9.19 1.64
CA GLU A 101 -1.15 -10.24 0.66
C GLU A 101 -2.63 -10.63 0.63
N LEU A 102 -3.21 -10.65 -0.57
CA LEU A 102 -4.64 -10.89 -0.79
C LEU A 102 -4.90 -12.15 -1.59
N HIS A 103 -5.92 -12.89 -1.14
CA HIS A 103 -6.43 -14.05 -1.85
C HIS A 103 -7.96 -13.99 -1.89
N LEU A 104 -8.51 -14.29 -3.07
CA LEU A 104 -9.94 -14.47 -3.27
C LEU A 104 -10.28 -15.96 -3.27
N GLY A 105 -11.28 -16.33 -2.48
CA GLY A 105 -11.86 -17.65 -2.48
C GLY A 105 -12.70 -17.91 -3.74
N LYS A 106 -13.12 -19.16 -3.89
CA LYS A 106 -14.10 -19.53 -4.92
C LYS A 106 -15.44 -18.85 -4.63
N PRO A 107 -16.20 -18.47 -5.68
CA PRO A 107 -17.55 -17.97 -5.47
C PRO A 107 -18.42 -19.09 -4.88
N SER A 108 -19.19 -18.74 -3.86
CA SER A 108 -20.30 -19.56 -3.37
C SER A 108 -21.58 -19.07 -4.05
N GLU A 109 -22.19 -19.96 -4.83
CA GLU A 109 -23.53 -19.74 -5.38
C GLU A 109 -24.53 -19.62 -4.23
N ALA A 110 -25.55 -18.79 -4.43
CA ALA A 110 -26.66 -18.75 -3.50
C ALA A 110 -27.49 -20.04 -3.59
N GLU A 111 -27.69 -20.68 -2.44
CA GLU A 111 -28.59 -21.83 -2.34
C GLU A 111 -29.98 -21.45 -2.88
N SER A 112 -30.44 -22.17 -3.92
CA SER A 112 -31.83 -22.19 -4.39
C SER A 112 -32.40 -20.86 -4.93
N GLY A 113 -31.73 -20.23 -5.91
CA GLY A 113 -32.35 -19.28 -6.86
C GLY A 113 -32.89 -17.96 -6.25
N ARG A 114 -32.49 -17.63 -5.01
CA ARG A 114 -32.96 -16.42 -4.29
C ARG A 114 -31.87 -15.57 -3.66
N GLY A 115 -30.60 -15.99 -3.68
CA GLY A 115 -29.51 -15.19 -3.12
C GLY A 115 -28.58 -14.63 -4.19
N GLN A 116 -27.84 -13.59 -3.80
CA GLN A 116 -26.79 -12.99 -4.61
C GLN A 116 -25.48 -13.75 -4.40
N SER A 117 -24.69 -13.89 -5.47
CA SER A 117 -23.37 -14.54 -5.43
C SER A 117 -22.49 -13.90 -4.36
N SER A 118 -21.62 -14.69 -3.75
CA SER A 118 -20.67 -14.20 -2.74
C SER A 118 -19.31 -14.85 -2.90
N THR A 119 -18.27 -14.19 -2.43
CA THR A 119 -16.93 -14.77 -2.31
C THR A 119 -16.33 -14.40 -0.96
N THR A 120 -15.26 -15.07 -0.54
CA THR A 120 -14.51 -14.69 0.66
C THR A 120 -13.18 -14.10 0.24
N VAL A 121 -12.87 -12.89 0.72
CA VAL A 121 -11.51 -12.35 0.66
C VAL A 121 -10.77 -12.71 1.94
N THR A 122 -9.56 -13.23 1.79
CA THR A 122 -8.63 -13.46 2.90
C THR A 122 -7.39 -12.61 2.71
N TRP A 123 -6.81 -12.18 3.83
CA TRP A 123 -5.61 -11.35 3.82
C TRP A 123 -4.63 -11.79 4.89
N GLU A 124 -3.34 -11.60 4.59
CA GLU A 124 -2.24 -11.82 5.52
C GLU A 124 -1.21 -10.70 5.41
N PHE A 125 -0.66 -10.28 6.55
CA PHE A 125 0.48 -9.35 6.62
C PHE A 125 1.19 -9.45 7.97
N ILE A 126 2.40 -8.91 8.03
CA ILE A 126 3.23 -8.86 9.24
C ILE A 126 3.08 -7.49 9.90
N SER A 127 2.86 -7.43 11.22
CA SER A 127 2.97 -6.18 11.97
C SER A 127 3.50 -6.43 13.38
N TYR A 128 4.53 -5.67 13.73
CA TYR A 128 5.14 -5.67 15.07
C TYR A 128 4.43 -4.72 16.04
N SER A 129 3.68 -3.76 15.51
CA SER A 129 2.87 -2.82 16.30
C SER A 129 1.41 -3.27 16.32
N THR A 130 0.66 -2.83 17.34
CA THR A 130 -0.78 -3.12 17.43
C THR A 130 -1.51 -2.57 16.20
N VAL A 131 -2.26 -3.43 15.52
CA VAL A 131 -3.12 -3.04 14.41
C VAL A 131 -4.43 -2.53 15.00
N GLU A 132 -4.78 -1.29 14.68
CA GLU A 132 -5.99 -0.63 15.14
C GLU A 132 -7.19 -1.03 14.28
N GLU A 133 -6.97 -1.10 12.95
CA GLU A 133 -8.03 -1.27 11.98
C GLU A 133 -7.53 -2.03 10.74
N THR A 134 -8.39 -2.85 10.16
CA THR A 134 -8.26 -3.30 8.76
C THR A 134 -9.48 -2.84 8.00
N SER A 135 -9.27 -2.22 6.84
CA SER A 135 -10.33 -1.77 5.94
C SER A 135 -10.40 -2.71 4.75
N VAL A 136 -11.59 -3.22 4.47
CA VAL A 136 -11.91 -4.01 3.27
C VAL A 136 -12.97 -3.23 2.49
N THR A 137 -12.57 -2.69 1.34
CA THR A 137 -13.45 -1.98 0.41
C THR A 137 -13.73 -2.87 -0.79
N LEU A 138 -15.00 -2.98 -1.17
CA LEU A 138 -15.44 -3.56 -2.42
C LEU A 138 -16.09 -2.45 -3.26
N GLN A 139 -15.44 -2.10 -4.36
CA GLN A 139 -15.90 -1.07 -5.28
C GLN A 139 -16.34 -1.72 -6.61
N PRO A 140 -17.62 -1.63 -6.98
CA PRO A 140 -18.08 -1.98 -8.32
C PRO A 140 -17.54 -0.95 -9.33
N LEU A 141 -16.89 -1.42 -10.40
CA LEU A 141 -16.29 -0.57 -11.43
C LEU A 141 -17.12 -0.52 -12.70
N LEU A 142 -17.57 -1.68 -13.19
CA LEU A 142 -18.34 -1.81 -14.43
C LEU A 142 -19.43 -2.88 -14.27
N PRO A 143 -20.72 -2.57 -14.52
CA PRO A 143 -21.24 -1.24 -14.82
C PRO A 143 -21.13 -0.30 -13.61
N ALA A 144 -20.91 0.99 -13.87
CA ALA A 144 -20.88 2.01 -12.82
C ALA A 144 -22.30 2.28 -12.29
N GLY A 145 -22.42 2.64 -11.00
CA GLY A 145 -23.70 3.03 -10.38
C GLY A 145 -24.12 2.18 -9.18
N PHE A 146 -23.40 1.11 -8.87
CA PHE A 146 -23.56 0.39 -7.61
C PHE A 146 -22.74 1.05 -6.49
N PRO A 147 -23.26 1.10 -5.24
CA PRO A 147 -22.55 1.72 -4.13
C PRO A 147 -21.31 0.91 -3.72
N GLU A 148 -20.28 1.62 -3.27
CA GLU A 148 -19.11 1.01 -2.63
C GLU A 148 -19.53 0.37 -1.29
N ILE A 149 -19.02 -0.82 -1.01
CA ILE A 149 -19.22 -1.52 0.25
C ILE A 149 -17.91 -1.48 1.02
N ARG A 150 -17.88 -0.75 2.14
CA ARG A 150 -16.75 -0.72 3.07
C ARG A 150 -17.06 -1.52 4.33
N ARG A 151 -16.13 -2.39 4.72
CA ARG A 151 -16.18 -3.15 5.97
C ARG A 151 -14.90 -2.97 6.76
N VAL A 152 -15.03 -2.98 8.08
CA VAL A 152 -13.94 -2.74 9.02
C VAL A 152 -13.83 -3.92 9.99
N PRO A 153 -13.26 -5.06 9.53
CA PRO A 153 -13.07 -6.21 10.40
C PRO A 153 -12.12 -5.88 11.55
N THR A 154 -12.48 -6.34 12.75
CA THR A 154 -11.65 -6.21 13.96
C THR A 154 -10.48 -7.19 13.89
N VAL A 155 -9.25 -6.69 14.04
CA VAL A 155 -8.06 -7.55 14.13
C VAL A 155 -7.82 -7.93 15.59
N THR A 156 -8.09 -9.18 15.95
CA THR A 156 -7.95 -9.67 17.33
C THR A 156 -6.63 -10.42 17.59
N SER A 157 -5.84 -10.69 16.54
CA SER A 157 -4.62 -11.49 16.66
C SER A 157 -3.50 -10.73 17.38
N ARG A 158 -2.98 -11.32 18.46
CA ARG A 158 -1.75 -10.87 19.15
C ARG A 158 -0.47 -11.35 18.46
N SER A 159 -0.56 -12.26 17.48
CA SER A 159 0.58 -12.72 16.70
C SER A 159 1.15 -11.61 15.82
N VAL A 160 2.44 -11.71 15.48
CA VAL A 160 3.08 -10.83 14.49
C VAL A 160 2.46 -11.03 13.09
N SER A 161 2.13 -12.27 12.74
CA SER A 161 1.32 -12.56 11.55
C SER A 161 -0.14 -12.22 11.83
N LYS A 162 -0.66 -11.27 11.07
CA LYS A 162 -2.05 -10.81 11.10
C LYS A 162 -2.76 -11.44 9.92
N LYS A 163 -3.83 -12.17 10.21
CA LYS A 163 -4.70 -12.80 9.21
C LYS A 163 -6.13 -12.38 9.44
N GLY A 164 -6.90 -12.26 8.38
CA GLY A 164 -8.33 -12.01 8.46
C GLY A 164 -9.06 -12.51 7.23
N GLN A 165 -10.38 -12.59 7.34
CA GLN A 165 -11.26 -12.98 6.26
C GLN A 165 -12.56 -12.18 6.31
N GLN A 166 -13.15 -11.94 5.14
CA GLN A 166 -14.41 -11.23 5.00
C GLN A 166 -15.20 -11.82 3.84
N GLN A 167 -16.45 -12.20 4.08
CA GLN A 167 -17.37 -12.53 2.99
C GLN A 167 -17.76 -11.25 2.26
N LEU A 168 -17.58 -11.21 0.94
CA LEU A 168 -17.98 -10.17 0.01
C LEU A 168 -19.31 -10.57 -0.60
N SER A 169 -20.33 -9.80 -0.27
CA SER A 169 -21.70 -9.98 -0.72
C SER A 169 -22.45 -8.65 -0.59
N PRO A 170 -23.44 -8.39 -1.45
CA PRO A 170 -23.77 -9.21 -2.62
C PRO A 170 -22.87 -8.94 -3.83
N LEU A 171 -22.66 -9.96 -4.66
CA LEU A 171 -21.99 -9.86 -5.96
C LEU A 171 -23.01 -10.03 -7.09
N ASN A 172 -22.90 -9.15 -8.08
CA ASN A 172 -23.76 -9.12 -9.25
C ASN A 172 -23.05 -9.82 -10.41
N GLU A 173 -23.83 -10.56 -11.20
CA GLU A 173 -23.36 -11.12 -12.47
C GLU A 173 -22.91 -10.00 -13.42
N ASN A 174 -21.98 -10.36 -14.31
CA ASN A 174 -21.42 -9.50 -15.35
C ASN A 174 -20.87 -8.15 -14.81
N THR A 175 -20.39 -8.16 -13.56
CA THR A 175 -19.87 -6.97 -12.89
C THR A 175 -18.39 -7.14 -12.56
N THR A 176 -17.60 -6.10 -12.85
CA THR A 176 -16.18 -5.99 -12.47
C THR A 176 -16.06 -5.21 -11.18
N TYR A 177 -15.26 -5.73 -10.26
CA TYR A 177 -15.01 -5.18 -8.94
C TYR A 177 -13.53 -4.89 -8.71
N LEU A 178 -13.25 -3.89 -7.89
CA LEU A 178 -12.00 -3.72 -7.17
C LEU A 178 -12.24 -4.09 -5.71
N VAL A 179 -11.51 -5.09 -5.21
CA VAL A 179 -11.36 -5.27 -3.77
C VAL A 179 -10.06 -4.60 -3.33
N ARG A 180 -10.16 -3.77 -2.30
CA ARG A 180 -9.04 -3.06 -1.69
C ARG A 180 -8.96 -3.42 -0.22
N VAL A 181 -7.79 -3.83 0.23
CA VAL A 181 -7.52 -4.08 1.65
C VAL A 181 -6.33 -3.27 2.12
N ALA A 182 -6.49 -2.60 3.25
CA ALA A 182 -5.42 -1.87 3.91
C ALA A 182 -5.48 -2.09 5.42
N ALA A 183 -4.33 -2.04 6.07
CA ALA A 183 -4.22 -2.14 7.52
C ALA A 183 -3.68 -0.83 8.10
N ARG A 184 -4.14 -0.48 9.29
CA ARG A 184 -3.73 0.72 10.03
C ARG A 184 -3.20 0.34 11.40
N ASN A 185 -2.09 0.97 11.76
CA ASN A 185 -1.67 1.09 13.16
C ASN A 185 -1.44 2.58 13.50
N GLN A 186 -0.91 2.85 14.70
CA GLN A 186 -0.61 4.20 15.16
C GLN A 186 0.31 5.01 14.22
N TYR A 187 1.11 4.35 13.36
CA TYR A 187 2.00 5.03 12.41
C TYR A 187 1.36 5.31 11.05
N GLY A 188 0.16 4.76 10.79
CA GLY A 188 -0.61 5.04 9.58
C GLY A 188 -1.05 3.78 8.83
N TRP A 189 -1.45 4.00 7.59
CA TRP A 189 -1.99 2.98 6.69
C TRP A 189 -0.90 2.32 5.86
N THR A 190 -1.05 1.02 5.60
CA THR A 190 -0.31 0.36 4.52
C THR A 190 -0.72 0.94 3.17
N PRO A 191 0.16 0.92 2.16
CA PRO A 191 -0.29 0.97 0.77
C PRO A 191 -1.41 -0.07 0.57
N PRO A 192 -2.53 0.31 -0.08
CA PRO A 192 -3.62 -0.63 -0.30
C PRO A 192 -3.17 -1.77 -1.21
N ALA A 193 -3.56 -2.99 -0.84
CA ALA A 193 -3.50 -4.13 -1.75
C ALA A 193 -4.80 -4.16 -2.56
N ASP A 194 -4.65 -4.20 -3.87
CA ASP A 194 -5.75 -4.12 -4.82
C ASP A 194 -5.82 -5.43 -5.62
N VAL A 195 -7.02 -5.98 -5.74
CA VAL A 195 -7.31 -7.10 -6.65
C VAL A 195 -8.54 -6.75 -7.47
N TYR A 196 -8.41 -6.89 -8.79
CA TYR A 196 -9.53 -6.76 -9.72
C TYR A 196 -10.09 -8.14 -10.02
N PHE A 197 -11.42 -8.26 -10.03
CA PHE A 197 -12.08 -9.49 -10.43
C PHE A 197 -13.43 -9.21 -11.09
N SER A 198 -13.89 -10.12 -11.93
CA SER A 198 -15.24 -10.09 -12.51
C SER A 198 -16.01 -11.35 -12.14
N ILE A 199 -17.33 -11.22 -12.02
CA ILE A 199 -18.25 -12.36 -11.97
C ILE A 199 -18.89 -12.51 -13.35
N THR A 200 -18.78 -13.68 -13.95
CA THR A 200 -19.38 -13.98 -15.26
C THR A 200 -19.78 -15.45 -15.29
N ASP A 201 -21.05 -15.72 -15.59
CA ASP A 201 -21.62 -17.07 -15.64
C ASP A 201 -21.41 -17.85 -14.32
N GLY A 202 -21.53 -17.17 -13.18
CA GLY A 202 -21.28 -17.76 -11.85
C GLY A 202 -19.80 -17.95 -11.50
N GLU A 203 -18.87 -17.67 -12.42
CA GLU A 203 -17.44 -17.81 -12.20
C GLU A 203 -16.77 -16.50 -11.78
N LEU A 204 -15.84 -16.59 -10.84
CA LEU A 204 -14.95 -15.48 -10.46
C LEU A 204 -13.65 -15.53 -11.27
N LYS A 205 -13.34 -14.45 -11.99
CA LYS A 205 -12.12 -14.32 -12.80
C LYS A 205 -11.30 -13.14 -12.31
N ILE A 206 -10.09 -13.41 -11.82
CA ILE A 206 -9.13 -12.37 -11.39
C ILE A 206 -8.51 -11.72 -12.63
N THR A 207 -8.40 -10.40 -12.63
CA THR A 207 -7.79 -9.62 -13.70
C THR A 207 -6.58 -8.84 -13.18
N GLN A 208 -5.51 -8.78 -13.98
CA GLN A 208 -4.24 -8.15 -13.57
C GLN A 208 -4.19 -6.64 -13.80
N ALA A 209 -5.17 -6.07 -14.51
CA ALA A 209 -5.22 -4.66 -14.85
C ALA A 209 -6.59 -4.07 -14.51
N PRO A 210 -6.64 -2.77 -14.14
CA PRO A 210 -7.91 -2.06 -14.04
C PRO A 210 -8.64 -2.19 -15.38
N PRO A 211 -9.95 -2.43 -15.38
CA PRO A 211 -10.70 -2.45 -16.63
C PRO A 211 -10.51 -1.11 -17.33
N LYS A 212 -10.19 -1.14 -18.63
CA LYS A 212 -10.20 0.08 -19.44
C LYS A 212 -11.62 0.61 -19.40
N LEU A 213 -11.81 1.80 -18.81
CA LEU A 213 -13.09 2.49 -18.93
C LEU A 213 -13.33 2.67 -20.43
N ALA A 214 -14.35 2.03 -20.97
CA ALA A 214 -14.77 2.34 -22.33
C ALA A 214 -15.18 3.82 -22.29
N GLU A 215 -14.46 4.67 -23.01
CA GLU A 215 -14.90 6.04 -23.23
C GLU A 215 -16.32 5.94 -23.80
N SER A 216 -17.29 6.42 -23.02
CA SER A 216 -18.66 6.53 -23.46
C SER A 216 -18.69 7.39 -24.73
N LYS A 217 -18.90 6.74 -25.88
CA LYS A 217 -19.19 7.42 -27.16
C LYS A 217 -20.53 8.18 -27.14
N THR A 218 -21.22 8.28 -26.01
CA THR A 218 -22.54 8.92 -25.89
C THR A 218 -22.54 10.32 -25.27
N ALA A 219 -21.38 10.95 -25.06
CA ALA A 219 -21.33 12.39 -24.70
C ALA A 219 -21.53 13.34 -25.90
N SER A 220 -21.38 12.86 -27.14
CA SER A 220 -21.52 13.69 -28.35
C SER A 220 -22.99 13.93 -28.77
N ASP A 221 -23.90 13.00 -28.47
CA ASP A 221 -25.29 13.09 -28.97
C ASP A 221 -26.25 13.84 -28.04
N ALA A 222 -25.92 13.96 -26.74
CA ALA A 222 -26.74 14.71 -25.79
C ALA A 222 -26.59 16.24 -25.97
N ALA A 223 -25.43 16.71 -26.43
CA ALA A 223 -25.17 18.14 -26.66
C ALA A 223 -25.83 18.68 -27.94
N ALA A 224 -26.23 17.80 -28.88
CA ALA A 224 -26.81 18.19 -30.16
C ALA A 224 -28.34 18.44 -30.10
N ARG A 225 -29.04 18.00 -29.05
CA ARG A 225 -30.51 18.13 -28.93
C ARG A 225 -31.00 19.34 -28.13
N LEU A 226 -30.11 20.17 -27.59
CA LEU A 226 -30.48 21.34 -26.77
C LEU A 226 -30.33 22.70 -27.46
N LYS A 227 -30.27 22.73 -28.80
CA LYS A 227 -30.39 23.97 -29.57
C LYS A 227 -31.77 24.06 -30.19
N LEU A 228 -32.69 24.77 -29.52
CA LEU A 228 -33.70 25.68 -30.09
C LEU A 228 -34.84 25.90 -29.07
N THR A 229 -34.87 27.10 -28.47
CA THR A 229 -36.08 27.92 -28.31
C THR A 229 -35.66 29.28 -27.72
N PRO A 230 -35.81 30.41 -28.45
CA PRO A 230 -35.59 31.73 -27.88
C PRO A 230 -36.80 32.11 -27.01
N ILE A 231 -36.57 32.38 -25.72
CA ILE A 231 -37.61 32.89 -24.81
C ILE A 231 -37.73 34.40 -25.03
N LEU A 232 -38.92 34.83 -25.43
CA LEU A 232 -39.34 36.23 -25.60
C LEU A 232 -39.43 36.89 -24.21
N LEU A 233 -38.58 37.89 -23.91
CA LEU A 233 -38.70 38.70 -22.69
C LEU A 233 -39.86 39.70 -22.88
N ILE A 234 -40.96 39.49 -22.16
CA ILE A 234 -42.01 40.50 -21.97
C ILE A 234 -41.71 41.22 -20.66
N ALA A 235 -41.36 42.51 -20.75
CA ALA A 235 -41.26 43.40 -19.60
C ALA A 235 -42.66 43.94 -19.27
N ILE A 236 -43.18 43.62 -18.08
CA ILE A 236 -44.39 44.25 -17.54
C ILE A 236 -43.94 45.35 -16.56
N LEU A 237 -44.32 46.59 -16.90
CA LEU A 237 -44.32 47.75 -16.02
C LEU A 237 -45.37 47.56 -14.92
N SER A 238 -45.01 47.82 -13.67
CA SER A 238 -45.96 48.41 -12.71
C SER A 238 -45.23 49.23 -11.65
N SER A 239 -45.56 50.52 -11.68
CA SER A 239 -45.36 51.56 -10.68
C SER A 239 -46.25 51.35 -9.44
N PHE A 240 -46.12 52.27 -8.46
CA PHE A 240 -46.80 52.42 -7.14
C PHE A 240 -45.88 52.02 -5.97
N PHE A 241 -45.43 52.88 -5.06
CA PHE A 241 -45.75 54.26 -4.67
C PHE A 241 -44.47 55.03 -4.33
#